data_AF-A0A1V5HZQ7-F1
#
_entry.id   AF-A0A1V5HZQ7-F1
#
_cell.length_a   1.000
_cell.length_b   1.000
_cell.length_c   1.000
_cell.angle_alpha   90.00
_cell.angle_beta   90.00
_cell.angle_gamma   90.00
#
_symmetry.space_group_name_H-M   'P 1'
#
loop_
_entity.id
_entity.type
_entity.pdbx_description
1 polymer ?
#
loop_
_entity_poly.entity_id
_entity_poly.type
_entity_poly.pdbx_seq_one_letter_code
_entity_poly.pdbx_strand_id
1 'polypeptide(L)'
;MAEKIDKKKATKKGEKLVGEFKAFITRGNVLDMAVGVIIGGAFGAIVTALVNILLSLATWAVPGGLKGLVTVLPAVNAGQEGLDKGLSVTAAAGGTASLGQTFEAADLQALAKALAIKTYGDTDGSSVAVIEAQKTAIASKYTLHGTTYVFNGSASIDWGTFINAIISFLIIALVLFLIVKIAAGIAAKRAELEAQAKEEYYKKHPEERPAPVVVGAPKPTTDELLTQIRDLLKGKQPEPAKK
;
A
#
# COMPACT_ATOMS: atom_id res chain seq x y z
N MET A 1 -18.46 -52.95 5.04
CA MET A 1 -17.18 -52.82 5.80
C MET A 1 -16.17 -51.87 5.16
N ALA A 2 -16.19 -51.64 3.85
CA ALA A 2 -15.28 -50.72 3.15
C ALA A 2 -15.37 -49.24 3.60
N GLU A 3 -16.58 -48.71 3.84
CA GLU A 3 -16.77 -47.30 4.21
C GLU A 3 -16.12 -46.90 5.56
N LYS A 4 -16.08 -47.82 6.52
CA LYS A 4 -15.44 -47.57 7.83
C LYS A 4 -13.91 -47.56 7.75
N ILE A 5 -13.32 -48.18 6.73
CA ILE A 5 -11.87 -48.25 6.54
C ILE A 5 -11.35 -46.97 5.87
N ASP A 6 -12.12 -46.41 4.93
CA ASP A 6 -11.77 -45.16 4.24
C ASP A 6 -11.80 -43.95 5.20
N LYS A 7 -12.89 -43.82 5.99
CA LYS A 7 -12.99 -42.77 7.02
C LYS A 7 -11.87 -42.83 8.06
N LYS A 8 -11.43 -44.02 8.47
CA LYS A 8 -10.32 -44.20 9.43
C LYS A 8 -8.95 -43.85 8.86
N LYS A 9 -8.72 -44.03 7.55
CA LYS A 9 -7.48 -43.63 6.88
C LYS A 9 -7.41 -42.12 6.68
N ALA A 10 -8.55 -41.49 6.35
CA ALA A 10 -8.64 -40.04 6.18
C ALA A 10 -8.34 -39.27 7.48
N THR A 11 -8.90 -39.70 8.62
CA THR A 11 -8.63 -39.06 9.93
C THR A 11 -7.17 -39.22 10.36
N LYS A 12 -6.60 -40.41 10.20
CA LYS A 12 -5.18 -40.68 10.56
C LYS A 12 -4.17 -39.92 9.69
N LYS A 13 -4.53 -39.63 8.43
CA LYS A 13 -3.73 -38.80 7.52
C LYS A 13 -3.84 -37.32 7.88
N GLY A 14 -5.03 -36.84 8.26
CA GLY A 14 -5.25 -35.48 8.77
C GLY A 14 -4.45 -35.19 10.05
N GLU A 15 -4.46 -36.11 11.01
CA GLU A 15 -3.67 -35.98 12.26
C GLU A 15 -2.16 -35.95 11.99
N LYS A 16 -1.67 -36.74 11.02
CA LYS A 16 -0.26 -36.68 10.58
C LYS A 16 0.10 -35.35 9.94
N LEU A 17 -0.75 -34.84 9.04
CA LEU A 17 -0.50 -33.55 8.37
C LEU A 17 -0.51 -32.37 9.35
N VAL A 18 -1.40 -32.36 10.33
CA VAL A 18 -1.44 -31.32 11.37
C VAL A 18 -0.22 -31.42 12.30
N GLY A 19 0.23 -32.65 12.63
CA GLY A 19 1.46 -32.88 13.40
C GLY A 19 2.72 -32.43 12.67
N GLU A 20 2.84 -32.75 11.38
CA GLU A 20 3.93 -32.32 10.50
C GLU A 20 3.91 -30.80 10.31
N PHE A 21 2.74 -30.19 10.19
CA PHE A 21 2.58 -28.74 10.13
C PHE A 21 2.98 -28.05 11.43
N LYS A 22 2.55 -28.58 12.59
CA LYS A 22 2.96 -28.05 13.91
C LYS A 22 4.47 -28.13 14.09
N ALA A 23 5.08 -29.26 13.73
CA ALA A 23 6.53 -29.43 13.78
C ALA A 23 7.27 -28.50 12.80
N PHE A 24 6.66 -28.18 11.66
CA PHE A 24 7.19 -27.24 10.67
C PHE A 24 7.17 -25.78 11.17
N ILE A 25 6.05 -25.30 11.71
CA ILE A 25 5.95 -23.92 12.22
C ILE A 25 6.80 -23.70 13.48
N THR A 26 6.97 -24.72 14.33
CA THR A 26 7.82 -24.63 15.53
C THR A 26 9.31 -24.75 15.24
N ARG A 27 9.74 -24.89 13.96
CA ARG A 27 11.14 -25.09 13.57
C ARG A 27 12.02 -23.83 13.69
N GLY A 28 11.66 -22.92 14.60
CA GLY A 28 12.49 -21.84 15.13
C GLY A 28 12.39 -20.52 14.35
N ASN A 29 12.44 -20.54 13.02
CA ASN A 29 12.57 -19.30 12.24
C ASN A 29 11.37 -18.98 11.32
N VAL A 30 10.51 -19.97 11.02
CA VAL A 30 9.41 -19.80 10.05
C VAL A 30 8.25 -19.00 10.65
N LEU A 31 7.92 -19.23 11.93
CA LEU A 31 6.80 -18.56 12.59
C LEU A 31 7.04 -17.05 12.72
N ASP A 32 8.24 -16.63 13.13
CA ASP A 32 8.58 -15.21 13.32
C ASP A 32 8.67 -14.47 11.97
N MET A 33 9.23 -15.14 10.94
CA MET A 33 9.19 -14.65 9.56
C MET A 33 7.76 -14.49 9.04
N ALA A 34 6.87 -15.45 9.31
CA ALA A 34 5.46 -15.39 8.88
C ALA A 34 4.70 -14.25 9.58
N VAL A 35 4.95 -14.03 10.88
CA VAL A 35 4.35 -12.93 11.63
C VAL A 35 4.82 -11.59 11.09
N GLY A 36 6.11 -11.45 10.76
CA GLY A 36 6.66 -10.22 10.16
C GLY A 36 6.00 -9.84 8.83
N VAL A 37 5.75 -10.81 7.95
CA VAL A 37 5.08 -10.56 6.65
C VAL A 37 3.61 -10.17 6.83
N ILE A 38 2.89 -10.84 7.73
CA ILE A 38 1.47 -10.56 7.99
C ILE A 38 1.31 -9.16 8.63
N ILE A 39 2.15 -8.82 9.61
CA ILE A 39 2.14 -7.50 10.24
C ILE A 39 2.57 -6.43 9.24
N GLY A 40 3.58 -6.69 8.40
CA GLY A 40 4.02 -5.76 7.36
C GLY A 40 2.92 -5.43 6.34
N GLY A 41 2.20 -6.44 5.86
CA GLY A 41 1.06 -6.25 4.94
C GLY A 41 -0.11 -5.50 5.59
N ALA A 42 -0.48 -5.88 6.82
CA ALA A 42 -1.55 -5.20 7.56
C ALA A 42 -1.20 -3.76 7.92
N PHE A 43 0.05 -3.50 8.31
CA PHE A 43 0.53 -2.16 8.64
C PHE A 43 0.48 -1.22 7.42
N GLY A 44 0.90 -1.70 6.24
CA GLY A 44 0.78 -0.94 4.99
C GLY A 44 -0.68 -0.56 4.66
N ALA A 45 -1.64 -1.46 4.89
CA ALA A 45 -3.06 -1.16 4.70
C ALA A 45 -3.58 -0.10 5.68
N ILE A 46 -3.17 -0.16 6.96
CA ILE A 46 -3.54 0.85 7.98
C ILE A 46 -2.96 2.22 7.61
N VAL A 47 -1.69 2.27 7.20
CA VAL A 47 -1.04 3.51 6.75
C VAL A 47 -1.77 4.07 5.53
N THR A 48 -2.09 3.22 4.56
CA THR A 48 -2.82 3.62 3.34
C THR A 48 -4.21 4.18 3.68
N ALA A 49 -4.94 3.55 4.60
CA ALA A 49 -6.26 4.04 5.03
C ALA A 49 -6.17 5.41 5.72
N LEU A 50 -5.18 5.61 6.59
CA LEU A 50 -4.94 6.89 7.27
C LEU A 50 -4.52 7.98 6.27
N VAL A 51 -3.67 7.64 5.30
CA VAL A 51 -3.25 8.54 4.22
C VAL A 51 -4.44 8.94 3.35
N ASN A 52 -5.33 8.02 3.01
CA ASN A 52 -6.52 8.32 2.21
C ASN A 52 -7.47 9.30 2.95
N ILE A 53 -7.59 9.17 4.27
CA ILE A 53 -8.37 10.11 5.10
C ILE A 53 -7.71 11.49 5.08
N LEU A 54 -6.38 11.56 5.26
CA LEU A 54 -5.65 12.83 5.24
C LEU A 54 -5.62 13.49 3.86
N LEU A 55 -5.53 12.71 2.77
CA LEU A 55 -5.67 13.19 1.40
C LEU A 55 -7.06 13.73 1.14
N SER A 56 -8.12 13.06 1.63
CA SER A 56 -9.50 13.56 1.50
C SER A 56 -9.68 14.89 2.23
N LEU A 57 -9.08 15.04 3.41
CA LEU A 57 -9.08 16.30 4.17
C LEU A 57 -8.25 17.40 3.49
N ALA A 58 -7.07 17.06 2.97
CA ALA A 58 -6.18 18.00 2.30
C ALA A 58 -6.74 18.47 0.95
N THR A 59 -7.41 17.58 0.20
CA THR A 59 -8.03 17.91 -1.08
C THR A 59 -9.33 18.71 -0.90
N TRP A 60 -10.07 18.52 0.19
CA TRP A 60 -11.18 19.41 0.56
C TRP A 60 -10.72 20.87 0.78
N ALA A 61 -9.50 21.08 1.29
CA ALA A 61 -8.93 22.42 1.47
C ALA A 61 -8.52 23.10 0.14
N VAL A 62 -8.55 22.38 -0.98
CA VAL A 62 -8.28 22.91 -2.33
C VAL A 62 -9.55 22.80 -3.19
N PRO A 63 -10.55 23.68 -3.00
CA PRO A 63 -11.77 23.67 -3.79
C PRO A 63 -11.45 24.06 -5.24
N GLY A 64 -11.68 23.15 -6.18
CA GLY A 64 -11.38 23.32 -7.61
C GLY A 64 -10.39 22.28 -8.15
N GLY A 65 -9.60 21.65 -7.27
CA GLY A 65 -8.77 20.49 -7.59
C GLY A 65 -7.58 20.76 -8.51
N LEU A 66 -6.56 19.91 -8.39
CA LEU A 66 -5.46 19.78 -9.36
C LEU A 66 -5.90 18.97 -10.60
N LYS A 67 -7.20 18.67 -10.72
CA LYS A 67 -7.78 17.73 -11.67
C LYS A 67 -8.20 18.49 -12.93
N GLY A 68 -7.43 18.33 -14.00
CA GLY A 68 -7.61 19.07 -15.27
C GLY A 68 -6.32 19.73 -15.76
N LEU A 69 -5.27 19.72 -14.94
CA LEU A 69 -3.92 20.07 -15.36
C LEU A 69 -3.34 18.90 -16.18
N VAL A 70 -3.79 18.81 -17.43
CA VAL A 70 -3.26 17.85 -18.41
C VAL A 70 -2.69 18.60 -19.58
N THR A 71 -1.44 18.33 -19.90
CA THR A 71 -0.80 18.85 -21.11
C THR A 71 -0.76 17.72 -22.12
N VAL A 72 -1.43 17.91 -23.25
CA VAL A 72 -1.35 16.97 -24.37
C VAL A 72 -0.30 17.47 -25.36
N LEU A 73 0.62 16.58 -25.73
CA LEU A 73 1.60 16.89 -26.74
C LEU A 73 0.92 16.94 -28.13
N PRO A 74 1.40 17.84 -29.01
CA PRO A 74 0.84 17.94 -30.35
C PRO A 74 0.93 16.57 -31.05
N ALA A 75 -0.12 16.22 -31.80
CA ALA A 75 -0.14 14.99 -32.58
C ALA A 75 1.05 14.97 -33.54
N VAL A 76 1.85 13.92 -33.48
CA VAL A 76 2.92 13.69 -34.46
C VAL A 76 2.49 12.73 -35.57
N ASN A 77 1.33 12.07 -35.44
CA ASN A 77 0.77 11.15 -36.42
C ASN A 77 -0.77 11.16 -36.40
N ALA A 78 -1.41 10.78 -37.51
CA ALA A 78 -2.87 10.67 -37.65
C ALA A 78 -3.55 9.82 -36.55
N GLY A 79 -2.84 8.84 -36.01
CA GLY A 79 -3.31 8.01 -34.89
C GLY A 79 -3.35 8.70 -33.52
N GLN A 80 -2.93 9.96 -33.41
CA GLN A 80 -2.92 10.74 -32.17
C GLN A 80 -3.84 11.96 -32.24
N GLU A 81 -4.56 12.13 -33.35
CA GLU A 81 -5.28 13.36 -33.71
C GLU A 81 -6.68 13.46 -33.10
N GLY A 82 -7.17 12.41 -32.43
CA GLY A 82 -8.52 12.29 -31.93
C GLY A 82 -9.41 11.42 -32.81
N LEU A 83 -10.69 11.33 -32.45
CA LEU A 83 -11.67 10.48 -33.11
C LEU A 83 -12.25 11.13 -34.38
N ASP A 84 -12.41 12.47 -34.41
CA ASP A 84 -12.90 13.22 -35.58
C ASP A 84 -12.67 14.74 -35.47
N LYS A 85 -11.63 15.27 -36.13
CA LYS A 85 -11.33 16.72 -36.16
C LYS A 85 -12.38 17.54 -36.92
N GLY A 86 -13.12 16.92 -37.84
CA GLY A 86 -14.09 17.62 -38.69
C GLY A 86 -15.44 17.84 -38.00
N LEU A 87 -15.65 17.21 -36.83
CA LEU A 87 -16.87 17.34 -36.05
C LEU A 87 -16.68 18.38 -34.95
N SER A 88 -17.12 19.61 -35.22
CA SER A 88 -17.14 20.69 -34.25
C SER A 88 -18.56 20.96 -33.75
N VAL A 89 -18.71 21.13 -32.44
CA VAL A 89 -19.93 21.58 -31.78
C VAL A 89 -19.66 22.85 -30.99
N THR A 90 -20.70 23.61 -30.67
CA THR A 90 -20.56 24.74 -29.75
C THR A 90 -20.22 24.23 -28.35
N ALA A 91 -19.10 24.68 -27.80
CA ALA A 91 -18.66 24.30 -26.45
C ALA A 91 -19.57 24.93 -25.38
N ALA A 92 -19.74 24.24 -24.25
CA ALA A 92 -20.57 24.66 -23.12
C ALA A 92 -20.07 25.96 -22.47
N ALA A 93 -18.76 26.23 -22.52
CA ALA A 93 -18.13 27.46 -22.04
C ALA A 93 -18.07 28.59 -23.10
N GLY A 94 -18.64 28.36 -24.30
CA GLY A 94 -18.49 29.22 -25.47
C GLY A 94 -17.24 28.87 -26.29
N GLY A 95 -17.35 28.89 -27.62
CA GLY A 95 -16.31 28.47 -28.56
C GLY A 95 -16.65 27.16 -29.30
N THR A 96 -15.65 26.50 -29.88
CA THR A 96 -15.81 25.24 -30.64
C THR A 96 -15.17 24.07 -29.90
N ALA A 97 -15.96 23.06 -29.54
CA ALA A 97 -15.48 21.77 -29.04
C ALA A 97 -15.44 20.76 -30.19
N SER A 98 -14.42 19.90 -30.24
CA SER A 98 -14.31 18.85 -31.26
C SER A 98 -13.80 17.55 -30.64
N LEU A 99 -14.04 16.43 -31.33
CA LEU A 99 -13.44 15.14 -30.97
C LEU A 99 -11.97 15.06 -31.41
N GLY A 100 -11.19 16.09 -31.10
CA GLY A 100 -9.74 16.16 -31.30
C GLY A 100 -8.99 15.42 -30.19
N GLN A 101 -7.79 15.92 -29.86
CA GLN A 101 -6.94 15.35 -28.80
C GLN A 101 -7.53 15.51 -27.39
N THR A 102 -8.24 16.63 -27.17
CA THR A 102 -8.84 16.97 -25.88
C THR A 102 -10.21 17.60 -26.05
N PHE A 103 -11.13 17.32 -25.14
CA PHE A 103 -12.40 18.05 -25.01
C PHE A 103 -12.84 18.10 -23.55
N GLU A 104 -13.66 19.07 -23.16
CA GLU A 104 -14.15 19.16 -21.78
C GLU A 104 -15.31 18.20 -21.51
N ALA A 105 -15.40 17.71 -20.27
CA ALA A 105 -16.44 16.76 -19.88
C ALA A 105 -17.87 17.30 -20.01
N ALA A 106 -18.03 18.63 -19.90
CA ALA A 106 -19.29 19.31 -20.15
C ALA A 106 -19.75 19.17 -21.61
N ASP A 107 -18.82 19.05 -22.56
CA ASP A 107 -19.11 18.98 -24.00
C ASP A 107 -19.41 17.56 -24.49
N LEU A 108 -19.21 16.54 -23.65
CA LEU A 108 -19.35 15.14 -24.03
C LEU A 108 -20.76 14.83 -24.58
N GLN A 109 -21.81 15.42 -24.00
CA GLN A 109 -23.18 15.21 -24.47
C GLN A 109 -23.43 15.87 -25.83
N ALA A 110 -22.95 17.10 -26.03
CA ALA A 110 -23.07 17.81 -27.30
C ALA A 110 -22.29 17.09 -28.42
N LEU A 111 -21.07 16.63 -28.12
CA LEU A 111 -20.23 15.86 -29.05
C LEU A 111 -20.82 14.49 -29.37
N ALA A 112 -21.36 13.77 -28.38
CA ALA A 112 -22.04 12.50 -28.61
C ALA A 112 -23.29 12.68 -29.49
N LYS A 113 -24.07 13.75 -29.29
CA LYS A 113 -25.21 14.09 -30.14
C LYS A 113 -24.76 14.36 -31.57
N ALA A 114 -23.75 15.21 -31.77
CA ALA A 114 -23.24 15.51 -33.12
C ALA A 114 -22.66 14.28 -33.83
N LEU A 115 -22.01 13.37 -33.09
CA LEU A 115 -21.48 12.14 -33.65
C LEU A 115 -22.62 11.16 -34.03
N ALA A 116 -23.71 11.14 -33.25
CA ALA A 116 -24.91 10.37 -33.59
C ALA A 116 -25.56 10.90 -34.88
N ILE A 117 -25.70 12.22 -35.03
CA ILE A 117 -26.22 12.85 -36.26
C ILE A 117 -25.33 12.48 -37.45
N LYS A 118 -24.00 12.59 -37.32
CA LYS A 118 -23.06 12.30 -38.42
C LYS A 118 -22.97 10.81 -38.79
N THR A 119 -23.01 9.92 -37.80
CA THR A 119 -22.80 8.47 -38.01
C THR A 119 -24.09 7.75 -38.39
N TYR A 120 -25.23 8.19 -37.83
CA TYR A 120 -26.52 7.50 -37.98
C TYR A 120 -27.58 8.33 -38.72
N GLY A 121 -27.29 9.58 -39.09
CA GLY A 121 -28.23 10.43 -39.84
C GLY A 121 -29.45 10.86 -39.03
N ASP A 122 -29.42 10.76 -37.69
CA ASP A 122 -30.50 11.21 -36.81
C ASP A 122 -30.60 12.74 -36.92
N THR A 123 -31.59 13.27 -37.64
CA THR A 123 -31.69 14.71 -37.93
C THR A 123 -32.02 15.56 -36.71
N ASP A 124 -32.58 14.98 -35.64
CA ASP A 124 -33.02 15.72 -34.46
C ASP A 124 -32.20 15.39 -33.20
N GLY A 125 -31.48 14.27 -33.23
CA GLY A 125 -30.74 13.72 -32.10
C GLY A 125 -31.64 13.49 -30.89
N SER A 126 -32.80 12.88 -31.14
CA SER A 126 -33.82 12.53 -30.14
C SER A 126 -33.68 11.09 -29.65
N SER A 127 -32.85 10.28 -30.33
CA SER A 127 -32.61 8.88 -29.98
C SER A 127 -31.67 8.77 -28.78
N VAL A 128 -32.21 8.85 -27.57
CA VAL A 128 -31.43 8.79 -26.30
C VAL A 128 -30.50 7.58 -26.25
N ALA A 129 -30.96 6.41 -26.74
CA ALA A 129 -30.16 5.19 -26.80
C ALA A 129 -28.92 5.30 -27.71
N VAL A 130 -29.03 6.01 -28.84
CA VAL A 130 -27.91 6.21 -29.78
C VAL A 130 -26.91 7.20 -29.20
N ILE A 131 -27.39 8.25 -28.52
CA ILE A 131 -26.54 9.24 -27.85
C ILE A 131 -25.77 8.59 -26.69
N GLU A 132 -26.41 7.74 -25.90
CA GLU A 132 -25.74 7.02 -24.81
C GLU A 132 -24.74 5.97 -25.31
N ALA A 133 -25.07 5.27 -26.40
CA ALA A 133 -24.14 4.37 -27.08
C ALA A 133 -22.90 5.13 -27.58
N GLN A 134 -23.07 6.30 -28.20
CA GLN A 134 -21.96 7.12 -28.68
C GLN A 134 -21.16 7.76 -27.55
N LYS A 135 -21.83 8.16 -26.47
CA LYS A 135 -21.17 8.63 -25.24
C LYS A 135 -20.25 7.55 -24.68
N THR A 136 -20.71 6.30 -24.67
CA THR A 136 -19.93 5.13 -24.22
C THR A 136 -18.78 4.81 -25.19
N ALA A 137 -19.01 4.91 -26.49
CA ALA A 137 -17.99 4.72 -27.51
C ALA A 137 -16.87 5.77 -27.41
N ILE A 138 -17.23 7.05 -27.24
CA ILE A 138 -16.27 8.14 -26.99
C ILE A 138 -15.53 7.90 -25.66
N ALA A 139 -16.23 7.60 -24.57
CA ALA A 139 -15.60 7.31 -23.28
C ALA A 139 -14.63 6.10 -23.31
N SER A 140 -14.81 5.15 -24.23
CA SER A 140 -13.86 4.04 -24.41
C SER A 140 -12.54 4.43 -25.08
N LYS A 141 -12.55 5.52 -25.87
CA LYS A 141 -11.39 6.00 -26.64
C LYS A 141 -10.68 7.18 -25.98
N TYR A 142 -11.30 7.77 -24.97
CA TYR A 142 -10.80 8.92 -24.24
C TYR A 142 -10.73 8.64 -22.75
N THR A 143 -9.61 8.99 -22.12
CA THR A 143 -9.43 8.90 -20.66
C THR A 143 -9.81 10.23 -20.03
N LEU A 144 -10.58 10.18 -18.94
CA LEU A 144 -10.97 11.37 -18.19
C LEU A 144 -9.86 11.75 -17.20
N HIS A 145 -9.25 12.92 -17.43
CA HIS A 145 -8.28 13.53 -16.54
C HIS A 145 -8.94 14.75 -15.86
N GLY A 146 -9.63 14.50 -14.75
CA GLY A 146 -10.37 15.53 -14.03
C GLY A 146 -11.62 15.98 -14.79
N THR A 147 -11.55 17.13 -15.45
CA THR A 147 -12.62 17.71 -16.28
C THR A 147 -12.35 17.57 -17.78
N THR A 148 -11.17 17.14 -18.20
CA THR A 148 -10.77 17.06 -19.61
C THR A 148 -10.67 15.61 -20.04
N TYR A 149 -11.36 15.24 -21.10
CA TYR A 149 -11.17 13.98 -21.80
C TYR A 149 -9.98 14.09 -22.75
N VAL A 150 -9.08 13.12 -22.69
CA VAL A 150 -7.86 13.06 -23.51
C VAL A 150 -7.87 11.79 -24.33
N PHE A 151 -7.57 11.90 -25.62
CA PHE A 151 -7.58 10.75 -26.52
C PHE A 151 -6.49 9.74 -26.12
N ASN A 152 -6.84 8.46 -25.99
CA ASN A 152 -5.91 7.44 -25.48
C ASN A 152 -4.68 7.24 -26.37
N GLY A 153 -4.76 7.56 -27.66
CA GLY A 153 -3.62 7.53 -28.58
C GLY A 153 -2.71 8.76 -28.49
N SER A 154 -3.13 9.82 -27.79
CA SER A 154 -2.32 11.02 -27.62
C SER A 154 -1.33 10.86 -26.48
N ALA A 155 -0.14 11.44 -26.64
CA ALA A 155 0.83 11.51 -25.55
C ALA A 155 0.40 12.66 -24.62
N SER A 156 0.05 12.33 -23.37
CA SER A 156 -0.42 13.30 -22.38
C SER A 156 0.37 13.21 -21.08
N ILE A 157 0.54 14.35 -20.44
CA ILE A 157 1.15 14.50 -19.11
C ILE A 157 0.07 14.99 -18.17
N ASP A 158 -0.37 14.12 -17.26
CA ASP A 158 -1.33 14.45 -16.21
C ASP A 158 -0.60 14.97 -14.97
N TRP A 159 -0.38 16.29 -14.94
CA TRP A 159 0.23 16.98 -13.80
C TRP A 159 -0.63 16.89 -12.55
N GLY A 160 -1.96 16.73 -12.70
CA GLY A 160 -2.87 16.55 -11.58
C GLY A 160 -2.59 15.28 -10.79
N THR A 161 -2.47 14.15 -11.47
CA THR A 161 -2.08 12.87 -10.83
C THR A 161 -0.67 12.92 -10.27
N PHE A 162 0.26 13.59 -10.95
CA PHE A 162 1.64 13.73 -10.49
C PHE A 162 1.76 14.53 -9.19
N ILE A 163 1.14 15.71 -9.12
CA ILE A 163 1.15 16.53 -7.91
C ILE A 163 0.40 15.82 -6.78
N ASN A 164 -0.71 15.15 -7.08
CA ASN A 164 -1.41 14.33 -6.09
C ASN A 164 -0.52 13.19 -5.54
N ALA A 165 0.28 12.54 -6.39
CA ALA A 165 1.24 11.51 -5.96
C ALA A 165 2.34 12.09 -5.06
N ILE A 166 2.86 13.29 -5.37
CA ILE A 166 3.83 13.99 -4.51
C ILE A 166 3.21 14.32 -3.14
N ILE A 167 1.99 14.89 -3.13
CA ILE A 167 1.28 15.20 -1.89
C ILE A 167 1.06 13.92 -1.07
N SER A 168 0.63 12.84 -1.72
CA SER A 168 0.44 11.53 -1.10
C SER A 168 1.73 11.00 -0.48
N PHE A 169 2.86 11.14 -1.18
CA PHE A 169 4.17 10.74 -0.67
C PHE A 169 4.58 11.53 0.58
N LEU A 170 4.39 12.85 0.58
CA LEU A 170 4.68 13.70 1.75
C LEU A 170 3.79 13.34 2.95
N ILE A 171 2.50 13.05 2.70
CA ILE A 171 1.57 12.62 3.76
C ILE A 171 1.96 11.25 4.30
N ILE A 172 2.33 10.28 3.45
CA ILE A 172 2.82 8.96 3.90
C ILE A 172 4.05 9.13 4.79
N ALA A 173 5.02 9.96 4.37
CA ALA A 173 6.21 10.23 5.16
C ALA A 173 5.87 10.83 6.54
N LEU A 174 4.96 11.81 6.58
CA LEU A 174 4.48 12.42 7.83
C LEU A 174 3.77 11.41 8.72
N VAL A 175 2.89 10.58 8.16
CA VAL A 175 2.14 9.55 8.90
C VAL A 175 3.08 8.51 9.50
N LEU A 176 4.04 8.00 8.72
CA LEU A 176 5.03 7.05 9.22
C LEU A 176 5.88 7.67 10.33
N PHE A 177 6.25 8.94 10.20
CA PHE A 177 6.93 9.68 11.25
C PHE A 177 6.10 9.77 12.53
N LEU A 178 4.81 10.11 12.44
CA LEU A 178 3.92 10.15 13.60
C LEU A 178 3.78 8.78 14.27
N ILE A 179 3.60 7.71 13.50
CA ILE A 179 3.46 6.36 14.05
C ILE A 179 4.73 5.94 14.78
N VAL A 180 5.91 6.13 14.18
CA VAL A 180 7.19 5.81 14.82
C VAL A 180 7.40 6.67 16.06
N LYS A 181 7.03 7.96 16.02
CA LYS A 181 7.14 8.87 17.17
C LYS A 181 6.21 8.47 18.32
N ILE A 182 4.97 8.06 18.03
CA ILE A 182 4.03 7.59 19.05
C ILE A 182 4.50 6.25 19.63
N ALA A 183 4.94 5.32 18.79
CA ALA A 183 5.46 4.04 19.24
C ALA A 183 6.70 4.20 20.14
N ALA A 184 7.66 5.04 19.73
CA ALA A 184 8.84 5.38 20.52
C ALA A 184 8.47 6.07 21.84
N GLY A 185 7.50 6.98 21.82
CA GLY A 185 7.00 7.67 23.01
C GLY A 185 6.30 6.75 24.01
N ILE A 186 5.50 5.79 23.53
CA ILE A 186 4.84 4.79 24.40
C ILE A 186 5.86 3.83 25.00
N ALA A 187 6.87 3.41 24.23
CA ALA A 187 7.93 2.53 24.72
C ALA A 187 8.71 3.19 25.88
N ALA A 188 9.05 4.48 25.74
CA ALA A 188 9.72 5.24 26.79
C ALA A 188 8.89 5.34 28.07
N LYS A 189 7.58 5.65 27.95
CA LYS A 189 6.68 5.73 29.12
C LYS A 189 6.45 4.38 29.82
N ARG A 190 6.39 3.27 29.07
CA ARG A 190 6.27 1.92 29.64
C ARG A 190 7.53 1.53 30.42
N ALA A 191 8.72 1.84 29.90
CA ALA A 191 9.98 1.59 30.59
C ALA A 191 10.10 2.37 31.91
N GLU A 192 9.62 3.62 31.94
CA GLU A 192 9.61 4.45 33.15
C GLU A 192 8.63 3.91 34.21
N LEU A 193 7.42 3.53 33.82
CA LEU A 193 6.43 2.92 34.73
C LEU A 193 6.90 1.56 35.28
N GLU A 194 7.54 0.74 34.47
CA GLU A 194 8.13 -0.53 34.91
C GLU A 194 9.31 -0.31 35.87
N ALA A 195 10.10 0.74 35.67
CA ALA A 195 11.18 1.11 36.59
C ALA A 195 10.62 1.59 37.94
N GLN A 196 9.60 2.46 37.92
CA GLN A 196 8.93 2.94 39.13
C GLN A 196 8.21 1.81 39.87
N ALA A 197 7.52 0.91 39.15
CA ALA A 197 6.86 -0.25 39.73
C ALA A 197 7.87 -1.23 40.36
N LYS A 198 9.04 -1.42 39.74
CA LYS A 198 10.14 -2.21 40.32
C LYS A 198 10.73 -1.54 41.56
N GLU A 199 10.94 -0.24 41.55
CA GLU A 199 11.42 0.48 42.75
C GLU A 199 10.44 0.41 43.92
N GLU A 200 9.14 0.57 43.68
CA GLU A 200 8.11 0.40 44.71
C GLU A 200 8.01 -1.04 45.21
N TYR A 201 8.16 -2.03 44.31
CA TYR A 201 8.25 -3.44 44.67
C TYR A 201 9.43 -3.71 45.61
N TYR A 202 10.62 -3.21 45.28
CA TYR A 202 11.82 -3.40 46.12
C TYR A 202 11.77 -2.62 47.45
N LYS A 203 11.01 -1.51 47.51
CA LYS A 203 10.71 -0.84 48.79
C LYS A 203 9.81 -1.69 49.70
N LYS A 204 8.88 -2.47 49.12
CA LYS A 204 7.95 -3.35 49.87
C LYS A 204 8.52 -4.75 50.14
N HIS A 205 9.44 -5.22 49.30
CA HIS A 205 10.13 -6.52 49.42
C HIS A 205 11.66 -6.32 49.41
N PRO A 206 12.23 -5.81 50.52
CA PRO A 206 13.66 -5.50 50.59
C PRO A 206 14.58 -6.72 50.44
N GLU A 207 14.06 -7.93 50.70
CA GLU A 207 14.81 -9.20 50.60
C GLU A 207 14.92 -9.73 49.16
N GLU A 208 14.04 -9.31 48.25
CA GLU A 208 14.05 -9.73 46.85
C GLU A 208 14.74 -8.71 45.94
N ARG A 209 15.34 -7.66 46.51
CA ARG A 209 16.15 -6.70 45.75
C ARG A 209 17.34 -7.46 45.16
N PRO A 210 17.37 -7.74 43.85
CA PRO A 210 18.59 -8.28 43.27
C PRO A 210 19.69 -7.25 43.51
N ALA A 211 20.88 -7.72 43.89
CA ALA A 211 22.06 -6.87 43.96
C ALA A 211 22.10 -5.98 42.71
N PRO A 212 22.39 -4.67 42.82
CA PRO A 212 22.32 -3.75 41.70
C PRO A 212 23.04 -4.39 40.52
N VAL A 213 22.29 -4.64 39.44
CA VAL A 213 22.86 -5.15 38.21
C VAL A 213 23.80 -4.06 37.75
N VAL A 214 25.10 -4.26 38.00
CA VAL A 214 26.16 -3.41 37.48
C VAL A 214 25.91 -3.34 35.98
N VAL A 215 25.57 -2.15 35.49
CA VAL A 215 25.37 -1.87 34.07
C VAL A 215 26.69 -2.27 33.37
N GLY A 216 26.73 -3.47 32.79
CA GLY A 216 27.98 -4.02 32.26
C GLY A 216 28.15 -5.54 32.29
N ALA A 217 27.25 -6.33 32.88
CA ALA A 217 27.25 -7.79 32.68
C ALA A 217 26.18 -8.16 31.65
N PRO A 218 26.50 -8.16 30.33
CA PRO A 218 25.60 -8.71 29.34
C PRO A 218 25.26 -10.14 29.73
N LYS A 219 24.02 -10.55 29.47
CA LYS A 219 23.60 -11.96 29.48
C LYS A 219 24.70 -12.74 28.74
N PRO A 220 25.28 -13.80 29.33
CA PRO A 220 26.54 -14.35 28.83
C PRO A 220 26.35 -14.70 27.37
N THR A 221 26.99 -13.91 26.51
CA THR A 221 26.86 -14.07 25.07
C THR A 221 27.59 -15.35 24.71
N THR A 222 27.15 -16.06 23.69
CA THR A 222 27.74 -17.34 23.26
C THR A 222 29.27 -17.28 23.16
N ASP A 223 29.84 -16.13 22.83
CA ASP A 223 31.28 -15.90 22.77
C ASP A 223 31.97 -15.91 24.16
N GLU A 224 31.33 -15.42 25.21
CA GLU A 224 31.83 -15.50 26.59
C GLU A 224 31.77 -16.94 27.10
N LEU A 225 30.71 -17.68 26.75
CA LEU A 225 30.59 -19.11 27.05
C LEU A 225 31.64 -19.94 26.32
N LEU A 226 31.92 -19.65 25.04
CA LEU A 226 32.97 -20.32 24.27
C LEU A 226 34.37 -20.02 24.82
N THR A 227 34.58 -18.83 25.38
CA THR A 227 35.84 -18.45 26.04
C THR A 227 36.00 -19.17 27.38
N GLN A 228 34.93 -19.23 28.18
CA GLN A 228 34.91 -20.03 29.42
C GLN A 228 35.13 -21.53 29.16
N ILE A 229 34.55 -22.08 28.09
CA ILE A 229 34.79 -23.48 27.69
C ILE A 229 36.25 -23.68 27.25
N ARG A 230 36.84 -22.74 26.51
CA ARG A 230 38.25 -22.80 26.09
C ARG A 230 39.19 -22.86 27.30
N ASP A 231 38.99 -21.98 28.28
CA ASP A 231 39.84 -21.92 29.48
C ASP A 231 39.66 -23.16 30.37
N LEU A 232 38.43 -23.66 30.51
CA LEU A 232 38.14 -24.93 31.19
C LEU A 232 38.75 -26.14 30.48
N LEU A 233 38.86 -26.13 29.14
CA LEU A 233 39.49 -27.21 28.39
C LEU A 233 41.03 -27.14 28.47
N LYS A 234 41.59 -25.93 28.48
CA LYS A 234 43.03 -25.71 28.63
C LYS A 234 43.53 -26.11 30.02
N GLY A 235 42.72 -25.91 31.06
CA GLY A 235 42.99 -26.40 32.41
C GLY A 235 42.83 -27.93 32.58
N LYS A 236 42.17 -28.61 31.63
CA LYS A 236 41.97 -30.07 31.63
C LYS A 236 42.85 -30.84 30.65
N GLN A 237 43.71 -30.15 29.87
CA GLN A 237 44.70 -30.85 29.05
C GLN A 237 45.80 -31.43 29.95
N PRO A 238 45.98 -32.77 29.98
CA PRO A 238 47.03 -33.38 30.77
C PRO A 238 48.39 -32.93 30.20
N GLU A 239 49.30 -32.49 31.07
CA GLU A 239 50.68 -32.16 30.68
C GLU A 239 51.26 -33.27 29.80
N PRO A 240 51.94 -32.94 28.67
CA PRO A 240 52.65 -33.94 27.92
C PRO A 240 53.73 -34.53 28.83
N ALA A 241 53.61 -35.84 29.08
CA ALA A 241 54.53 -36.61 29.90
C ALA A 241 55.98 -36.27 29.54
N LYS A 242 56.71 -35.72 30.51
CA LYS A 242 58.16 -35.47 30.40
C LYS A 242 58.84 -36.82 30.10
N LYS A 243 59.39 -36.95 28.90
CA LYS A 243 60.41 -37.95 28.58
C LYS A 243 61.76 -37.50 29.12
#